data_AF-A0A0U3A8W9-F1
#
_entry.id   AF-A0A0U3A8W9-F1
#
_cell.length_a   1.000
_cell.length_b   1.000
_cell.length_c   1.000
_cell.angle_alpha   90.00
_cell.angle_beta   90.00
_cell.angle_gamma   90.00
#
_symmetry.space_group_name_H-M   'P 1'
#
loop_
_entity.id
_entity.type
_entity.pdbx_description
1 polymer ?
#
loop_
_entity_poly.entity_id
_entity_poly.type
_entity_poly.pdbx_seq_one_letter_code
_entity_poly.pdbx_strand_id
1 'polypeptide(L)'
;YKSLQVILNESEKGVGLRIRRIWESLQKRISPDEPVLRSLRRARTIVLHHPDSFTEAETRTLWRDYLKNRKGRHTFWFVINLLVSPLTLVLAPLPGPNIIGYWFVYRAVCHLLARLGAANARSAQVTTKFLSTAALDGSFGSGNDERIADVSLNFELRGLEEFVKRMTAKTPSSRRKAPVAVS
;
A
#
# COMPACT_ATOMS: atom_id res chain seq x y z
N TYR A 1 22.09 -34.42 26.36
CA TYR A 1 21.13 -33.29 26.51
C TYR A 1 21.71 -31.92 26.12
N LYS A 2 22.94 -31.55 26.51
CA LYS A 2 23.54 -30.24 26.10
C LYS A 2 23.79 -30.09 24.60
N SER A 3 24.09 -31.16 23.87
CA SER A 3 24.36 -31.12 22.41
C SER A 3 23.12 -30.78 21.58
N LEU A 4 21.92 -31.20 22.00
CA LEU A 4 20.67 -30.90 21.28
C LEU A 4 20.27 -29.42 21.39
N GLN A 5 20.49 -28.79 22.56
CA GLN A 5 20.19 -27.36 22.72
C GLN A 5 21.15 -26.48 21.93
N VAL A 6 22.41 -26.87 21.78
CA VAL A 6 23.40 -26.15 20.95
C VAL A 6 23.01 -26.24 19.47
N ILE A 7 22.64 -27.43 18.98
CA ILE A 7 22.19 -27.63 17.59
C ILE A 7 20.88 -26.87 17.31
N LEU A 8 19.93 -26.88 18.24
CA LEU A 8 18.70 -26.09 18.13
C LEU A 8 19.01 -24.58 18.08
N ASN A 9 19.85 -24.07 18.98
CA ASN A 9 20.20 -22.65 19.06
C ASN A 9 21.03 -22.16 17.85
N GLU A 10 21.89 -23.01 17.28
CA GLU A 10 22.59 -22.70 16.03
C GLU A 10 21.66 -22.71 14.81
N SER A 11 20.68 -23.62 14.78
CA SER A 11 19.68 -23.69 13.72
C SER A 11 18.70 -22.50 13.74
N GLU A 12 18.33 -22.01 14.93
CA GLU A 12 17.45 -20.86 15.10
C GLU A 12 18.09 -19.56 14.60
N LYS A 13 19.41 -19.40 14.74
CA LYS A 13 20.14 -18.24 14.22
C LYS A 13 20.13 -18.20 12.69
N GLY A 14 20.36 -19.33 12.03
CA GLY A 14 20.39 -19.41 10.56
C GLY A 14 19.00 -19.32 9.93
N VAL A 15 18.04 -20.05 10.49
CA VAL A 15 16.64 -20.07 10.02
C VAL A 15 15.97 -18.73 10.31
N GLY A 16 16.11 -18.16 11.51
CA GLY A 16 15.52 -16.87 11.88
C GLY A 16 15.96 -15.72 10.95
N LEU A 17 17.24 -15.67 10.56
CA LEU A 17 17.74 -14.67 9.61
C LEU A 17 17.17 -14.84 8.19
N ARG A 18 16.89 -16.08 7.76
CA ARG A 18 16.23 -16.35 6.46
C ARG A 18 14.76 -15.95 6.51
N ILE A 19 14.06 -16.28 7.60
CA ILE A 19 12.67 -15.88 7.85
C ILE A 19 12.54 -14.35 7.79
N ARG A 20 13.40 -13.64 8.51
CA ARG A 20 13.43 -12.18 8.54
C ARG A 20 13.64 -11.58 7.15
N ARG A 21 14.61 -12.09 6.37
CA ARG A 21 14.87 -11.62 5.00
C ARG A 21 13.68 -11.84 4.07
N ILE A 22 13.04 -13.01 4.15
CA ILE A 22 11.83 -13.32 3.40
C ILE A 22 10.72 -12.34 3.79
N TRP A 23 10.50 -12.15 5.10
CA TRP A 23 9.49 -11.23 5.62
C TRP A 23 9.70 -9.78 5.15
N GLU A 24 10.92 -9.25 5.27
CA GLU A 24 11.27 -7.90 4.81
C GLU A 24 11.06 -7.75 3.29
N SER A 25 11.44 -8.76 2.50
CA SER A 25 11.23 -8.76 1.05
C SER A 25 9.74 -8.76 0.67
N LEU A 26 8.93 -9.52 1.41
CA LEU A 26 7.48 -9.61 1.21
C LEU A 26 6.80 -8.29 1.60
N GLN A 27 7.23 -7.66 2.69
CA GLN A 27 6.67 -6.39 3.17
C GLN A 27 6.90 -5.23 2.19
N LYS A 28 8.03 -5.24 1.46
CA LYS A 28 8.32 -4.27 0.38
C LYS A 28 7.30 -4.30 -0.76
N ARG A 29 6.51 -5.37 -0.90
CA ARG A 29 5.50 -5.52 -1.96
C ARG A 29 4.12 -4.95 -1.58
N ILE A 30 3.95 -4.47 -0.35
CA ILE A 30 2.68 -3.92 0.12
C ILE A 30 2.47 -2.53 -0.46
N SER A 31 1.30 -2.32 -1.08
CA SER A 31 0.94 -1.01 -1.62
C SER A 31 0.73 -0.01 -0.48
N PRO A 32 1.27 1.21 -0.57
CA PRO A 32 1.23 2.19 0.53
C PRO A 32 -0.20 2.65 0.87
N ASP A 33 -1.15 2.51 -0.05
CA ASP A 33 -2.55 2.88 0.16
C ASP A 33 -3.40 1.78 0.82
N GLU A 34 -2.86 0.57 0.96
CA GLU A 34 -3.59 -0.56 1.53
C GLU A 34 -4.00 -0.34 3.00
N PRO A 35 -3.14 0.20 3.90
CA PRO A 35 -3.56 0.54 5.26
C PRO A 35 -4.71 1.54 5.30
N VAL A 36 -4.66 2.57 4.45
CA VAL A 36 -5.74 3.56 4.32
C VAL A 36 -7.03 2.87 3.91
N LEU A 37 -7.02 2.08 2.83
CA LEU A 37 -8.20 1.35 2.38
C LEU A 37 -8.77 0.42 3.45
N ARG A 38 -7.93 -0.27 4.23
CA ARG A 38 -8.38 -1.12 5.34
C ARG A 38 -9.06 -0.33 6.45
N SER A 39 -8.56 0.86 6.76
CA SER A 39 -9.14 1.75 7.78
C SER A 39 -10.55 2.22 7.39
N LEU A 40 -10.79 2.45 6.09
CA LEU A 40 -12.09 2.89 5.57
C LEU A 40 -13.22 1.90 5.82
N ARG A 41 -12.92 0.63 6.11
CA ARG A 41 -13.93 -0.40 6.42
C ARG A 41 -14.82 -0.05 7.61
N ARG A 42 -14.30 0.73 8.55
CA ARG A 42 -15.03 1.15 9.77
C ARG A 42 -15.37 2.63 9.77
N ALA A 43 -14.98 3.37 8.73
CA ALA A 43 -15.21 4.80 8.66
C ALA A 43 -16.71 5.09 8.46
N ARG A 44 -17.24 6.03 9.25
CA ARG A 44 -18.58 6.61 9.07
C ARG A 44 -18.53 7.97 8.36
N THR A 45 -17.41 8.66 8.51
CA THR A 45 -17.14 9.94 7.88
C THR A 45 -15.75 9.92 7.26
N ILE A 46 -15.64 10.45 6.04
CA ILE A 46 -14.39 10.60 5.30
C ILE A 46 -14.24 12.08 4.97
N VAL A 47 -13.09 12.65 5.29
CA VAL A 47 -12.73 14.01 4.86
C VAL A 47 -11.63 13.86 3.85
N LEU A 48 -11.86 14.36 2.63
CA LEU A 48 -10.91 14.30 1.54
C LEU A 48 -10.46 15.71 1.19
N HIS A 49 -9.19 15.97 1.44
CA HIS A 49 -8.55 17.23 1.06
C HIS A 49 -8.09 17.17 -0.38
N HIS A 50 -8.36 18.23 -1.14
CA HIS A 50 -7.91 18.35 -2.52
C HIS A 50 -7.32 19.75 -2.78
N PRO A 51 -6.39 19.88 -3.75
CA PRO A 51 -5.92 21.19 -4.22
C PRO A 51 -7.06 22.08 -4.72
N ASP A 52 -6.92 23.42 -4.60
CA ASP A 52 -7.91 24.38 -5.10
C ASP A 52 -7.99 24.39 -6.63
N SER A 53 -6.94 23.93 -7.32
CA SER A 53 -6.93 23.71 -8.77
C SER A 53 -7.91 22.63 -9.24
N PHE A 54 -8.50 21.84 -8.34
CA PHE A 54 -9.51 20.83 -8.65
C PHE A 54 -10.85 21.25 -8.07
N THR A 55 -11.90 21.14 -8.88
CA THR A 55 -13.27 21.30 -8.38
C THR A 55 -13.68 20.11 -7.52
N GLU A 56 -14.68 20.30 -6.65
CA GLU A 56 -15.25 19.20 -5.87
C GLU A 56 -15.80 18.09 -6.79
N ALA A 57 -16.45 18.45 -7.90
CA ALA A 57 -17.05 17.50 -8.83
C ALA A 57 -16.01 16.58 -9.49
N GLU A 58 -14.88 17.15 -9.91
CA GLU A 58 -13.73 16.41 -10.46
C GLU A 58 -13.14 15.49 -9.39
N THR A 59 -12.89 16.04 -8.20
CA THR A 59 -12.33 15.29 -7.07
C THR A 59 -13.23 14.12 -6.67
N ARG A 60 -14.54 14.31 -6.64
CA ARG A 60 -15.52 13.26 -6.35
C ARG A 60 -15.50 12.16 -7.41
N THR A 61 -15.34 12.52 -8.67
CA THR A 61 -15.20 11.56 -9.77
C THR A 61 -13.91 10.75 -9.64
N LEU A 62 -12.78 11.42 -9.43
CA LEU A 62 -11.48 10.77 -9.20
C LEU A 62 -11.51 9.83 -7.99
N TRP A 63 -12.13 10.27 -6.89
CA TRP A 63 -12.28 9.46 -5.68
C TRP A 63 -13.10 8.19 -5.94
N ARG A 64 -14.25 8.32 -6.61
CA ARG A 64 -15.11 7.18 -6.98
C ARG A 64 -14.36 6.19 -7.86
N ASP A 65 -13.63 6.68 -8.85
CA ASP A 65 -12.91 5.84 -9.81
C ASP A 65 -11.71 5.16 -9.15
N TYR A 66 -10.98 5.86 -8.29
CA TYR A 66 -9.96 5.30 -7.42
C TYR A 66 -10.52 4.14 -6.60
N LEU A 67 -11.63 4.34 -5.87
CA LEU A 67 -12.26 3.29 -5.04
C LEU A 67 -12.75 2.10 -5.88
N LYS A 68 -13.32 2.35 -7.07
CA LYS A 68 -13.75 1.29 -8.01
C LYS A 68 -12.55 0.44 -8.44
N ASN A 69 -11.47 1.07 -8.86
CA ASN A 69 -10.26 0.40 -9.32
C ASN A 69 -9.59 -0.38 -8.19
N ARG A 70 -9.51 0.20 -6.99
CA ARG A 70 -8.93 -0.47 -5.82
C ARG A 70 -9.78 -1.65 -5.37
N LYS A 71 -11.10 -1.51 -5.30
CA LYS A 71 -12.00 -2.64 -5.01
C LYS A 71 -11.76 -3.79 -5.99
N GLY A 72 -11.69 -3.51 -7.29
CA GLY A 72 -11.42 -4.51 -8.33
C GLY A 72 -10.08 -5.21 -8.13
N ARG A 73 -8.99 -4.45 -8.04
CA ARG A 73 -7.62 -4.99 -7.83
C ARG A 73 -7.52 -5.83 -6.56
N HIS A 74 -8.06 -5.37 -5.44
CA HIS A 74 -8.01 -6.13 -4.19
C HIS A 74 -8.92 -7.38 -4.23
N THR A 75 -10.02 -7.36 -4.99
CA THR A 75 -10.84 -8.56 -5.22
C THR A 75 -10.05 -9.62 -6.00
N PHE A 76 -9.42 -9.23 -7.09
CA PHE A 76 -8.60 -10.13 -7.91
C PHE A 76 -7.51 -10.81 -7.08
N TRP A 77 -6.72 -10.02 -6.34
CA TRP A 77 -5.66 -10.57 -5.51
C TRP A 77 -6.17 -11.37 -4.31
N PHE A 78 -7.31 -11.01 -3.72
CA PHE A 78 -7.95 -11.84 -2.69
C PHE A 78 -8.26 -13.23 -3.22
N VAL A 79 -8.89 -13.33 -4.40
CA VAL A 79 -9.24 -14.61 -5.03
C VAL A 79 -7.99 -15.45 -5.30
N ILE A 80 -6.94 -14.86 -5.90
CA ILE A 80 -5.68 -15.57 -6.15
C ILE A 80 -5.07 -16.10 -4.85
N ASN A 81 -4.93 -15.26 -3.83
CA ASN A 81 -4.30 -15.69 -2.57
C ASN A 81 -5.13 -16.77 -1.86
N LEU A 82 -6.46 -16.68 -1.94
CA LEU A 82 -7.37 -17.68 -1.36
C LEU A 82 -7.26 -19.03 -2.07
N LEU A 83 -7.11 -19.05 -3.40
CA LEU A 83 -6.95 -20.29 -4.18
C LEU A 83 -5.57 -20.93 -3.99
N VAL A 84 -4.52 -20.12 -3.82
CA VAL A 84 -3.15 -20.62 -3.59
C VAL A 84 -2.96 -21.12 -2.15
N SER A 85 -3.65 -20.51 -1.19
CA SER A 85 -3.62 -20.89 0.23
C SER A 85 -3.72 -22.41 0.49
N PRO A 86 -4.75 -23.13 0.02
CA PRO A 86 -4.87 -24.58 0.27
C PRO A 86 -3.73 -25.39 -0.39
N LEU A 87 -3.18 -24.93 -1.51
CA LEU A 87 -2.04 -25.58 -2.18
C LEU A 87 -0.78 -25.54 -1.31
N THR A 88 -0.62 -24.49 -0.50
CA THR A 88 0.46 -24.41 0.48
C THR A 88 0.26 -25.34 1.68
N LEU A 89 -0.99 -25.72 1.99
CA LEU A 89 -1.31 -26.68 3.04
C LEU A 89 -0.88 -28.11 2.65
N VAL A 90 -0.92 -28.44 1.36
CA VAL A 90 -0.40 -29.73 0.83
C VAL A 90 1.11 -29.87 1.02
N LEU A 91 1.84 -28.75 1.09
CA LEU A 91 3.28 -28.70 1.38
C LEU A 91 3.59 -28.70 2.89
N ALA A 92 2.58 -28.67 3.76
CA ALA A 92 2.75 -28.65 5.22
C ALA A 92 3.43 -29.88 5.85
N PRO A 93 3.47 -31.10 5.24
CA PRO A 93 4.22 -32.22 5.79
C PRO A 93 5.75 -32.04 5.76
N LEU A 94 6.26 -31.02 5.04
CA LEU A 94 7.68 -30.72 5.02
C LEU A 94 8.11 -30.14 6.39
N PRO A 95 9.17 -30.68 7.02
CA PRO A 95 9.63 -30.19 8.32
C PRO A 95 10.21 -28.77 8.15
N GLY A 96 9.35 -27.76 8.39
CA GLY A 96 9.71 -26.35 8.36
C GLY A 96 8.49 -25.45 8.59
N PRO A 97 8.66 -24.25 9.18
CA PRO A 97 7.57 -23.31 9.34
C PRO A 97 7.04 -22.88 7.95
N ASN A 98 5.77 -23.17 7.66
CA ASN A 98 5.10 -22.84 6.39
C ASN A 98 4.78 -21.35 6.28
N ILE A 99 5.81 -20.51 6.32
CA ILE A 99 5.72 -19.04 6.32
C ILE A 99 5.09 -18.54 5.02
N ILE A 100 5.32 -19.27 3.93
CA ILE A 100 4.73 -18.95 2.63
C ILE A 100 3.20 -19.12 2.70
N GLY A 101 2.71 -20.22 3.24
CA GLY A 101 1.27 -20.42 3.43
C GLY A 101 0.65 -19.36 4.34
N TYR A 102 1.28 -19.09 5.50
CA TYR A 102 0.85 -18.01 6.39
C TYR A 102 0.83 -16.64 5.68
N TRP A 103 1.80 -16.37 4.82
CA TRP A 103 1.83 -15.15 4.01
C TRP A 103 0.63 -15.06 3.06
N PHE A 104 0.30 -16.13 2.31
CA PHE A 104 -0.86 -16.13 1.41
C PHE A 104 -2.18 -15.91 2.17
N VAL A 105 -2.36 -16.57 3.32
CA VAL A 105 -3.53 -16.35 4.18
C VAL A 105 -3.57 -14.90 4.68
N TYR A 106 -2.46 -14.40 5.23
CA TYR A 106 -2.35 -13.01 5.68
C TYR A 106 -2.69 -12.02 4.57
N ARG A 107 -2.14 -12.22 3.36
CA ARG A 107 -2.41 -11.37 2.20
C ARG A 107 -3.85 -11.45 1.74
N ALA A 108 -4.48 -12.64 1.73
CA ALA A 108 -5.89 -12.79 1.44
C ALA A 108 -6.74 -11.94 2.40
N VAL A 109 -6.47 -12.03 3.72
CA VAL A 109 -7.16 -11.22 4.73
C VAL A 109 -6.95 -9.72 4.48
N CYS A 110 -5.72 -9.29 4.19
CA CYS A 110 -5.43 -7.88 3.91
C CYS A 110 -6.18 -7.35 2.68
N HIS A 111 -6.19 -8.13 1.59
CA HIS A 111 -6.93 -7.79 0.37
C HIS A 111 -8.44 -7.76 0.62
N LEU A 112 -8.98 -8.70 1.41
CA LEU A 112 -10.39 -8.69 1.81
C LEU A 112 -10.73 -7.42 2.60
N LEU A 113 -9.93 -7.07 3.61
CA LEU A 113 -10.16 -5.88 4.42
C LEU A 113 -10.10 -4.59 3.59
N ALA A 114 -9.15 -4.48 2.66
CA ALA A 114 -9.05 -3.33 1.75
C ALA A 114 -10.24 -3.27 0.78
N ARG A 115 -10.71 -4.42 0.26
CA ARG A 115 -11.93 -4.51 -0.56
C ARG A 115 -13.16 -4.03 0.23
N LEU A 116 -13.30 -4.48 1.47
CA LEU A 116 -14.41 -4.08 2.34
C LEU A 116 -14.37 -2.58 2.64
N GLY A 117 -13.19 -2.01 2.86
CA GLY A 117 -13.08 -0.56 3.05
C GLY A 117 -13.36 0.26 1.80
N ALA A 118 -12.90 -0.19 0.63
CA ALA A 118 -13.27 0.44 -0.64
C ALA A 118 -14.78 0.32 -0.94
N ALA A 119 -15.42 -0.77 -0.51
CA ALA A 119 -16.87 -0.91 -0.61
C ALA A 119 -17.61 0.00 0.37
N ASN A 120 -17.17 0.07 1.63
CA ASN A 120 -17.77 0.92 2.65
C ASN A 120 -17.66 2.41 2.28
N ALA A 121 -16.50 2.86 1.80
CA ALA A 121 -16.29 4.25 1.36
C ALA A 121 -17.17 4.65 0.15
N ARG A 122 -17.79 3.69 -0.55
CA ARG A 122 -18.76 3.92 -1.63
C ARG A 122 -20.21 3.77 -1.18
N SER A 123 -20.45 3.35 0.05
CA SER A 123 -21.79 3.16 0.60
C SER A 123 -22.43 4.52 0.84
N ALA A 124 -23.75 4.60 0.60
CA ALA A 124 -24.54 5.79 0.92
C ALA A 124 -24.56 6.10 2.43
N GLN A 125 -24.20 5.13 3.28
CA GLN A 125 -24.14 5.29 4.74
C GLN A 125 -22.90 6.07 5.22
N VAL A 126 -21.91 6.31 4.35
CA VAL A 126 -20.67 7.00 4.71
C VAL A 126 -20.71 8.44 4.19
N THR A 127 -20.63 9.40 5.11
CA THR A 127 -20.57 10.82 4.75
C THR A 127 -19.16 11.18 4.26
N THR A 128 -19.03 11.62 3.01
CA THR A 128 -17.74 12.11 2.48
C THR A 128 -17.80 13.61 2.28
N LYS A 129 -16.92 14.34 2.98
CA LYS A 129 -16.71 15.79 2.84
C LYS A 129 -15.49 16.05 1.98
N PHE A 130 -15.59 17.01 1.07
CA PHE A 130 -14.50 17.45 0.21
C PHE A 130 -14.09 18.85 0.66
N LEU A 131 -12.81 19.02 0.99
CA LEU A 131 -12.26 20.28 1.47
C LEU A 131 -11.14 20.70 0.54
N SER A 132 -11.28 21.85 -0.09
CA SER A 132 -10.21 22.41 -0.92
C SER A 132 -9.14 23.05 -0.02
N THR A 133 -7.89 23.03 -0.46
CA THR A 133 -6.78 23.65 0.26
C THR A 133 -5.62 24.01 -0.67
N ALA A 134 -5.26 25.30 -0.65
CA ALA A 134 -4.09 25.84 -1.35
C ALA A 134 -2.77 25.12 -0.99
N ALA A 135 -2.68 24.53 0.21
CA ALA A 135 -1.49 23.80 0.66
C ALA A 135 -1.16 22.59 -0.25
N LEU A 136 -2.16 22.05 -0.96
CA LEU A 136 -1.97 20.94 -1.89
C LEU A 136 -1.74 21.38 -3.35
N ASP A 137 -1.83 22.68 -3.67
CA ASP A 137 -1.67 23.17 -5.05
C ASP A 137 -0.23 23.28 -5.51
N GLY A 138 0.13 22.59 -6.59
CA GLY A 138 1.47 22.63 -7.18
C GLY A 138 2.09 21.25 -7.29
N SER A 139 3.42 21.20 -7.47
CA SER A 139 4.16 19.95 -7.67
C SER A 139 4.93 19.56 -6.41
N PHE A 140 4.86 18.28 -6.04
CA PHE A 140 5.63 17.68 -4.95
C PHE A 140 6.88 16.95 -5.50
N GLY A 141 7.68 17.66 -6.30
CA GLY A 141 8.88 17.12 -6.94
C GLY A 141 10.18 17.36 -6.15
N SER A 142 11.30 16.82 -6.66
CA SER A 142 12.65 17.06 -6.13
C SER A 142 12.95 18.56 -6.03
N GLY A 143 13.39 19.03 -4.86
CA GLY A 143 13.67 20.44 -4.57
C GLY A 143 12.56 21.19 -3.83
N ASN A 144 11.43 20.54 -3.52
CA ASN A 144 10.33 21.12 -2.74
C ASN A 144 10.30 20.60 -1.28
N ASP A 145 11.46 20.29 -0.71
CA ASP A 145 11.55 19.57 0.57
C ASP A 145 10.91 20.36 1.73
N GLU A 146 11.11 21.68 1.77
CA GLU A 146 10.48 22.57 2.76
C GLU A 146 8.95 22.54 2.67
N ARG A 147 8.41 22.58 1.45
CA ARG A 147 6.96 22.48 1.21
C ARG A 147 6.42 21.11 1.60
N ILE A 148 7.13 20.04 1.28
CA ILE A 148 6.73 18.67 1.67
C ILE A 148 6.71 18.54 3.19
N ALA A 149 7.69 19.12 3.89
CA ALA A 149 7.73 19.16 5.34
C ALA A 149 6.54 19.94 5.92
N ASP A 150 6.22 21.12 5.37
CA ASP A 150 5.07 21.92 5.79
C ASP A 150 3.74 21.19 5.62
N VAL A 151 3.49 20.59 4.45
CA VAL A 151 2.30 19.75 4.22
C VAL A 151 2.28 18.54 5.15
N SER A 152 3.44 17.92 5.41
CA SER A 152 3.53 16.80 6.34
C SER A 152 3.14 17.18 7.76
N LEU A 153 3.50 18.39 8.20
CA LEU A 153 3.14 18.90 9.52
C LEU A 153 1.67 19.27 9.60
N ASN A 154 1.18 20.06 8.63
CA ASN A 154 -0.19 20.59 8.61
C ASN A 154 -1.26 19.50 8.51
N PHE A 155 -0.95 18.36 7.88
CA PHE A 155 -1.87 17.23 7.71
C PHE A 155 -1.48 15.99 8.52
N GLU A 156 -0.48 16.09 9.40
CA GLU A 156 0.05 14.99 10.22
C GLU A 156 0.44 13.73 9.40
N LEU A 157 0.91 13.92 8.16
CA LEU A 157 1.21 12.86 7.20
C LEU A 157 2.59 12.24 7.43
N ARG A 158 2.73 11.47 8.51
CA ARG A 158 3.98 10.80 8.86
C ARG A 158 4.51 9.96 7.69
N GLY A 159 5.75 10.24 7.29
CA GLY A 159 6.43 9.53 6.19
C GLY A 159 6.07 10.01 4.78
N LEU A 160 5.40 11.17 4.64
CA LEU A 160 5.14 11.77 3.33
C LEU A 160 6.43 12.05 2.56
N GLU A 161 7.46 12.58 3.24
CA GLU A 161 8.75 12.88 2.62
C GLU A 161 9.40 11.64 1.99
N GLU A 162 9.48 10.53 2.75
CA GLU A 162 10.00 9.25 2.28
C GLU A 162 9.14 8.69 1.13
N PHE A 163 7.82 8.85 1.21
CA PHE A 163 6.91 8.46 0.15
C PHE A 163 7.18 9.22 -1.15
N VAL A 164 7.32 10.55 -1.09
CA VAL A 164 7.59 11.40 -2.25
C VAL A 164 8.96 11.06 -2.84
N LYS A 165 10.02 10.96 -2.01
CA LYS A 165 11.36 10.54 -2.44
C LYS A 165 11.34 9.21 -3.18
N ARG A 166 10.59 8.22 -2.68
CA ARG A 166 10.44 6.92 -3.34
C ARG A 166 9.68 7.02 -4.67
N MET A 167 8.66 7.87 -4.76
CA MET A 167 7.87 8.04 -5.99
C MET A 167 8.64 8.79 -7.08
N THR A 168 9.41 9.82 -6.70
CA THR A 168 10.28 10.56 -7.62
C THR A 168 11.43 9.68 -8.10
N ALA A 169 12.08 8.93 -7.21
CA ALA A 169 13.15 7.99 -7.58
C ALA A 169 12.68 6.83 -8.49
N LYS A 170 11.42 6.40 -8.35
CA LYS A 170 10.83 5.34 -9.19
C LYS A 170 10.44 5.83 -10.58
N THR A 171 10.32 7.14 -10.79
CA THR A 171 10.01 7.73 -12.09
C THR A 171 11.32 7.87 -12.88
N PRO A 172 11.62 7.00 -13.87
CA PRO A 172 12.79 7.20 -14.71
C PRO A 172 12.56 8.49 -15.52
N SER A 173 13.61 9.28 -15.74
CA SER A 173 13.60 10.49 -16.58
C SER A 173 13.38 10.18 -18.07
N SER A 174 12.28 9.49 -18.42
CA SER A 174 11.92 9.06 -19.76
C SER A 174 10.71 9.86 -20.24
N ARG A 175 10.96 11.12 -20.64
CA ARG A 175 10.15 11.91 -21.59
C ARG A 175 10.83 13.23 -21.98
N ARG A 176 12.12 13.21 -22.31
CA ARG A 176 12.67 14.22 -23.24
C ARG A 176 12.62 13.62 -24.64
N LYS A 177 11.50 13.80 -25.35
CA LYS A 177 11.54 13.74 -26.81
C LYS A 177 12.40 14.92 -27.26
N ALA A 178 13.52 14.65 -27.92
CA ALA A 178 14.29 15.67 -28.62
C ALA A 178 13.39 16.34 -29.68
N PRO A 179 13.55 17.66 -29.93
CA PRO A 179 12.84 18.29 -31.03
C PRO A 179 13.33 17.65 -32.34
N VAL A 180 12.37 17.17 -33.14
CA VAL A 180 12.64 16.78 -34.53
C VAL A 180 12.97 18.08 -35.26
N ALA A 181 14.24 18.23 -35.66
CA ALA A 181 14.63 19.26 -36.60
C ALA A 181 13.93 18.97 -37.94
N VAL A 182 13.13 19.91 -38.41
CA VAL A 182 12.58 19.91 -39.77
C VAL A 182 13.58 20.68 -40.62
N SER A 183 14.15 20.01 -41.62
CA SER A 183 14.86 20.62 -42.76
C SER A 183 13.86 20.92 -43.87
#